data_AF-A0A7Z0TJ50-F1
#
_entry.id   AF-A0A7Z0TJ50-F1
#
_cell.length_a   1.000
_cell.length_b   1.000
_cell.length_c   1.000
_cell.angle_alpha   90.00
_cell.angle_beta   90.00
_cell.angle_gamma   90.00
#
_symmetry.space_group_name_H-M   'P 1'
#
loop_
_entity.id
_entity.type
_entity.pdbx_description
1 polymer ?
#
loop_
_entity_poly.entity_id
_entity_poly.type
_entity_poly.pdbx_seq_one_letter_code
_entity_poly.pdbx_strand_id
1 'polypeptide(L)'
;RGELAGDFGPDLERRETTSELAARRGATAAVNAGFFVLDPAAGAPGDPAGLGVYDGRVLSEPVNGRPSLVFSSDGHRAAVARHTWSGSVSGRGRTLPLDGLNRVPGLIRNCGGTGDTPTDLPLHDTTCVDAGELVAFTPEFGASTPSGEGVEAVVDAHDRVTSVRSPRGGGLPPGSRSVQATGARAAWLAELAVPGETLRTRSRVRGPVADHVVNGGPQLVRDGRRYVTAAADGMVRPGDPSFHYGWVTKRNPRTIAGADARGRILLATVDGRATTSLGLSIAEAAAVAQGLGMRDALNLDGGGSTTMVTGGRVINAPSDAAGERPVGDAVLVLP
;
A
#
# COMPACT_ATOMS: atom_id res chain seq x y z
N ARG A 1 -17.35 22.38 -2.83
CA ARG A 1 -16.14 22.22 -3.67
C ARG A 1 -15.53 20.97 -3.07
N GLY A 2 -15.59 19.85 -3.78
CA GLY A 2 -15.21 18.57 -3.19
C GLY A 2 -13.71 18.40 -3.03
N GLU A 3 -13.34 17.44 -2.19
CA GLU A 3 -11.95 17.04 -1.91
C GLU A 3 -11.78 15.54 -2.23
N LEU A 4 -10.58 15.14 -2.62
CA LEU A 4 -10.17 13.74 -2.72
C LEU A 4 -9.30 13.36 -1.53
N ALA A 5 -9.48 12.16 -1.00
CA ALA A 5 -8.61 11.63 0.05
C ALA A 5 -8.29 10.16 -0.20
N GLY A 6 -7.03 9.77 0.00
CA GLY A 6 -6.70 8.39 0.32
C GLY A 6 -6.95 8.17 1.81
N ASP A 7 -7.63 7.08 2.18
CA ASP A 7 -7.98 6.79 3.56
C ASP A 7 -7.79 5.30 3.84
N PHE A 8 -7.05 4.98 4.90
CA PHE A 8 -6.69 3.61 5.31
C PHE A 8 -7.42 3.15 6.57
N GLY A 9 -8.43 3.89 7.04
CA GLY A 9 -9.09 3.52 8.30
C GLY A 9 -8.42 4.14 9.54
N PRO A 10 -8.71 3.62 10.74
CA PRO A 10 -8.19 4.15 12.00
C PRO A 10 -6.70 3.89 12.18
N ASP A 11 -6.19 2.82 11.57
CA ASP A 11 -4.80 2.36 11.61
C ASP A 11 -4.48 1.50 10.39
N LEU A 12 -3.21 1.20 10.16
CA LEU A 12 -2.75 0.39 9.02
C LEU A 12 -2.73 -1.11 9.32
N GLU A 13 -2.98 -1.56 10.56
CA GLU A 13 -2.92 -2.98 10.92
C GLU A 13 -4.27 -3.69 10.77
N ARG A 14 -5.37 -2.94 10.60
CA ARG A 14 -6.73 -3.44 10.40
C ARG A 14 -7.27 -3.10 9.01
N ARG A 15 -8.43 -3.70 8.71
CA ARG A 15 -9.13 -3.54 7.44
C ARG A 15 -10.54 -3.08 7.71
N GLU A 16 -11.03 -2.20 6.86
CA GLU A 16 -12.39 -1.69 6.86
C GLU A 16 -13.00 -1.87 5.47
N THR A 17 -14.31 -2.02 5.40
CA THR A 17 -14.96 -2.02 4.10
C THR A 17 -14.88 -0.63 3.47
N THR A 18 -14.98 -0.54 2.14
CA THR A 18 -14.99 0.76 1.44
C THR A 18 -16.19 1.60 1.90
N SER A 19 -17.33 0.96 2.19
CA SER A 19 -18.52 1.62 2.74
C SER A 19 -18.32 2.15 4.16
N GLU A 20 -17.60 1.44 5.03
CA GLU A 20 -17.23 1.93 6.37
C GLU A 20 -16.30 3.15 6.29
N LEU A 21 -15.27 3.09 5.46
CA LEU A 21 -14.34 4.22 5.22
C LEU A 21 -15.07 5.44 4.68
N ALA A 22 -15.96 5.24 3.69
CA ALA A 22 -16.78 6.29 3.13
C ALA A 22 -17.72 6.92 4.17
N ALA A 23 -18.43 6.10 4.94
CA ALA A 23 -19.38 6.56 5.95
C ALA A 23 -18.67 7.37 7.06
N ARG A 24 -17.52 6.88 7.52
CA ARG A 24 -16.72 7.54 8.57
C ARG A 24 -16.29 8.96 8.22
N ARG A 25 -15.97 9.20 6.95
CA ARG A 25 -15.52 10.51 6.45
C ARG A 25 -16.64 11.34 5.82
N GLY A 26 -17.87 10.83 5.77
CA GLY A 26 -18.98 11.51 5.10
C GLY A 26 -18.76 11.67 3.60
N ALA A 27 -18.14 10.68 2.95
CA ALA A 27 -17.82 10.72 1.52
C ALA A 27 -19.10 10.65 0.67
N THR A 28 -19.14 11.45 -0.39
CA THR A 28 -20.21 11.40 -1.41
C THR A 28 -20.06 10.15 -2.28
N ALA A 29 -18.83 9.75 -2.57
CA ALA A 29 -18.49 8.52 -3.27
C ALA A 29 -17.15 7.95 -2.79
N ALA A 30 -16.92 6.66 -3.00
CA ALA A 30 -15.64 6.01 -2.71
C ALA A 30 -15.42 4.77 -3.59
N VAL A 31 -14.16 4.40 -3.79
CA VAL A 31 -13.74 3.09 -4.32
C VAL A 31 -12.61 2.51 -3.48
N ASN A 32 -12.48 1.18 -3.46
CA ASN A 32 -11.29 0.55 -2.88
C ASN A 32 -10.01 1.00 -3.60
N ALA A 33 -8.86 0.96 -2.91
CA ALA A 33 -7.61 1.48 -3.44
C ALA A 33 -6.54 0.39 -3.65
N GLY A 34 -5.40 0.52 -2.98
CA GLY A 34 -4.21 -0.27 -3.27
C GLY A 34 -4.26 -1.71 -2.78
N PHE A 35 -3.18 -2.42 -3.10
CA PHE A 35 -2.94 -3.76 -2.57
C PHE A 35 -2.57 -3.67 -1.10
N PHE A 36 -2.96 -4.70 -0.36
CA PHE A 36 -2.71 -4.84 1.06
C PHE A 36 -2.47 -6.30 1.43
N VAL A 37 -1.98 -6.54 2.65
CA VAL A 37 -1.83 -7.89 3.19
C VAL A 37 -3.20 -8.46 3.55
N LEU A 38 -3.76 -9.40 2.78
CA LEU A 38 -5.05 -9.97 3.16
C LEU A 38 -4.95 -11.03 4.29
N ASP A 39 -3.91 -11.86 4.20
CA ASP A 39 -3.70 -13.04 5.04
C ASP A 39 -2.78 -12.69 6.23
N PRO A 40 -3.20 -12.92 7.49
CA PRO A 40 -2.36 -12.66 8.66
C PRO A 40 -1.06 -13.48 8.68
N ALA A 41 -0.97 -14.58 7.93
CA ALA A 41 0.29 -15.32 7.76
C ALA A 41 1.33 -14.55 6.91
N ALA A 42 0.89 -13.54 6.15
CA ALA A 42 1.73 -12.72 5.29
C ALA A 42 2.07 -11.34 5.89
N GLY A 43 1.58 -11.01 7.07
CA GLY A 43 1.81 -9.71 7.73
C GLY A 43 0.58 -9.21 8.50
N ALA A 44 0.52 -7.91 8.77
CA ALA A 44 -0.63 -7.28 9.42
C ALA A 44 -1.73 -7.02 8.38
N PRO A 45 -3.00 -7.46 8.58
CA PRO A 45 -3.98 -7.46 7.50
C PRO A 45 -4.33 -6.11 6.82
N GLY A 46 -4.08 -4.96 7.44
CA GLY A 46 -4.30 -3.66 6.79
C GLY A 46 -3.13 -3.17 5.94
N ASP A 47 -1.96 -3.78 6.12
CA ASP A 47 -0.68 -3.22 5.72
C ASP A 47 -0.60 -3.01 4.20
N PRO A 48 -0.37 -1.78 3.72
CA PRO A 48 -0.25 -1.50 2.30
C PRO A 48 0.94 -2.25 1.68
N ALA A 49 0.66 -3.09 0.67
CA ALA A 49 1.67 -3.85 -0.04
C ALA A 49 2.21 -3.07 -1.26
N GLY A 50 2.69 -1.86 -0.98
CA GLY A 50 3.17 -0.86 -1.93
C GLY A 50 3.02 0.57 -1.41
N LEU A 51 3.58 1.55 -2.14
CA LEU A 51 3.71 2.93 -1.69
C LEU A 51 2.37 3.51 -1.22
N GLY A 52 2.31 3.88 0.06
CA GLY A 52 1.22 4.62 0.66
C GLY A 52 1.68 5.99 1.11
N VAL A 53 1.12 7.05 0.53
CA VAL A 53 1.26 8.43 1.01
C VAL A 53 -0.13 8.97 1.32
N TYR A 54 -0.31 9.44 2.54
CA TYR A 54 -1.59 9.95 3.02
C TYR A 54 -1.35 11.28 3.73
N ASP A 55 -2.05 12.34 3.30
CA ASP A 55 -1.86 13.70 3.80
C ASP A 55 -0.39 14.15 3.79
N GLY A 56 0.33 13.80 2.71
CA GLY A 56 1.74 14.09 2.51
C GLY A 56 2.72 13.24 3.33
N ARG A 57 2.24 12.27 4.11
CA ARG A 57 3.07 11.39 4.95
C ARG A 57 3.29 10.05 4.29
N VAL A 58 4.55 9.64 4.15
CA VAL A 58 4.92 8.31 3.63
C VAL A 58 4.70 7.28 4.73
N LEU A 59 3.77 6.36 4.51
CA LEU A 59 3.40 5.32 5.47
C LEU A 59 3.75 3.90 5.04
N SER A 60 4.05 3.66 3.75
CA SER A 60 4.50 2.34 3.25
C SER A 60 5.37 2.48 1.99
N GLU A 61 6.23 1.50 1.71
CA GLU A 61 7.25 1.51 0.65
C GLU A 61 6.76 1.18 -0.74
N PRO A 62 7.39 1.75 -1.79
CA PRO A 62 7.19 1.25 -3.12
C PRO A 62 7.71 -0.18 -3.27
N VAL A 63 6.94 -1.02 -3.96
CA VAL A 63 7.34 -2.36 -4.39
C VAL A 63 8.16 -2.23 -5.69
N ASN A 64 9.45 -1.93 -5.53
CA ASN A 64 10.50 -1.81 -6.55
C ASN A 64 10.00 -1.47 -7.99
N GLY A 65 9.63 -0.21 -8.20
CA GLY A 65 9.27 0.31 -9.52
C GLY A 65 7.83 0.04 -9.97
N ARG A 66 7.00 -0.68 -9.20
CA ARG A 66 5.55 -0.83 -9.46
C ARG A 66 4.85 0.54 -9.48
N PRO A 67 3.90 0.78 -10.41
CA PRO A 67 3.23 2.07 -10.52
C PRO A 67 2.26 2.30 -9.35
N SER A 68 1.98 3.57 -9.09
CA SER A 68 1.00 4.04 -8.11
C SER A 68 0.17 5.18 -8.68
N LEU A 69 -1.02 5.38 -8.10
CA LEU A 69 -1.86 6.53 -8.38
C LEU A 69 -1.43 7.69 -7.48
N VAL A 70 -1.03 8.80 -8.08
CA VAL A 70 -0.70 10.04 -7.36
C VAL A 70 -1.85 11.02 -7.56
N PHE A 71 -2.38 11.61 -6.50
CA PHE A 71 -3.43 12.61 -6.63
C PHE A 71 -3.40 13.69 -5.53
N SER A 72 -3.77 14.92 -5.89
CA SER A 72 -3.95 16.02 -4.94
C SER A 72 -5.35 16.02 -4.36
N SER A 73 -5.48 16.55 -3.15
CA SER A 73 -6.77 16.63 -2.45
C SER A 73 -7.75 17.57 -3.14
N ASP A 74 -7.27 18.55 -3.91
CA ASP A 74 -8.13 19.43 -4.73
C ASP A 74 -8.70 18.75 -6.00
N GLY A 75 -8.28 17.51 -6.31
CA GLY A 75 -8.72 16.75 -7.47
C GLY A 75 -8.29 17.28 -8.84
N HIS A 76 -7.38 18.27 -8.87
CA HIS A 76 -6.91 18.89 -10.11
C HIS A 76 -5.61 18.30 -10.64
N ARG A 77 -4.93 17.45 -9.86
CA ARG A 77 -3.69 16.79 -10.27
C ARG A 77 -3.78 15.31 -9.93
N ALA A 78 -4.03 14.48 -10.93
CA ALA A 78 -3.85 13.03 -10.86
C ALA A 78 -2.84 12.56 -11.90
N ALA A 79 -2.06 11.52 -11.58
CA ALA A 79 -1.12 10.89 -12.50
C ALA A 79 -0.82 9.44 -12.09
N VAL A 80 -0.27 8.68 -13.03
CA VAL A 80 0.38 7.39 -12.73
C VAL A 80 1.88 7.60 -12.70
N ALA A 81 2.51 7.23 -11.59
CA ALA A 81 3.95 7.40 -11.41
C ALA A 81 4.59 6.14 -10.85
N ARG A 82 5.92 6.07 -10.97
CA ARG A 82 6.76 5.02 -10.39
C ARG A 82 7.77 5.68 -9.47
N HIS A 83 8.08 5.03 -8.37
CA HIS A 83 8.83 5.63 -7.27
C HIS A 83 9.98 4.75 -6.83
N THR A 84 11.00 5.39 -6.28
CA THR A 84 12.01 4.76 -5.43
C THR A 84 11.97 5.40 -4.07
N TRP A 85 12.50 4.73 -3.05
CA TRP A 85 12.60 5.27 -1.70
C TRP A 85 13.96 4.91 -1.08
N SER A 86 14.49 5.80 -0.23
CA SER A 86 15.53 5.53 0.76
C SER A 86 15.10 5.89 2.19
N GLY A 87 15.28 4.99 3.16
CA GLY A 87 14.96 5.22 4.57
C GLY A 87 16.19 5.04 5.46
N SER A 88 16.23 5.73 6.59
CA SER A 88 17.33 5.62 7.53
C SER A 88 16.90 5.87 8.98
N VAL A 89 17.54 5.19 9.91
CA VAL A 89 17.56 5.53 11.34
C VAL A 89 18.94 6.03 11.74
N SER A 90 19.00 7.10 12.53
CA SER A 90 20.25 7.75 12.92
C SER A 90 20.28 8.06 14.41
N GLY A 91 21.41 7.80 15.05
CA GLY A 91 21.64 8.01 16.48
C GLY A 91 23.12 7.88 16.79
N ARG A 92 23.62 8.56 17.82
CA ARG A 92 25.01 8.40 18.30
C ARG A 92 26.09 8.46 17.20
N GLY A 93 25.90 9.29 16.17
CA GLY A 93 26.82 9.44 15.04
C GLY A 93 26.82 8.31 14.00
N ARG A 94 25.94 7.30 14.13
CA ARG A 94 25.76 6.21 13.17
C ARG A 94 24.43 6.35 12.45
N THR A 95 24.38 5.86 11.22
CA THR A 95 23.15 5.79 10.40
C THR A 95 23.01 4.38 9.84
N LEU A 96 21.85 3.78 9.99
CA LEU A 96 21.50 2.46 9.44
C LEU A 96 20.36 2.62 8.41
N PRO A 97 20.40 1.91 7.27
CA PRO A 97 19.29 1.93 6.31
C PRO A 97 18.06 1.22 6.87
N LEU A 98 16.88 1.78 6.61
CA LEU A 98 15.60 1.11 6.85
C LEU A 98 15.24 0.24 5.65
N ASP A 99 14.65 -0.92 5.91
CA ASP A 99 14.09 -1.81 4.88
C ASP A 99 12.62 -1.55 4.62
N GLY A 100 11.91 -0.96 5.58
CA GLY A 100 10.48 -0.73 5.46
C GLY A 100 9.87 0.20 6.51
N LEU A 101 8.59 0.48 6.33
CA LEU A 101 7.76 1.27 7.22
C LEU A 101 6.49 0.49 7.54
N ASN A 102 6.04 0.56 8.79
CA ASN A 102 4.70 0.13 9.21
C ASN A 102 4.28 -1.28 8.72
N ARG A 103 5.22 -2.22 8.64
CA ARG A 103 4.95 -3.62 8.26
C ARG A 103 5.60 -4.61 9.19
N VAL A 104 5.13 -5.85 9.20
CA VAL A 104 5.70 -6.91 10.04
C VAL A 104 7.13 -7.24 9.58
N PRO A 105 8.16 -7.10 10.46
CA PRO A 105 9.52 -7.49 10.10
C PRO A 105 9.61 -8.98 9.79
N GLY A 106 10.29 -9.28 8.70
CA GLY A 106 10.52 -10.59 8.11
C GLY A 106 9.56 -10.94 6.97
N LEU A 107 8.50 -10.15 6.74
CA LEU A 107 7.47 -10.45 5.76
C LEU A 107 7.32 -9.27 4.79
N ILE A 108 7.57 -9.52 3.51
CA ILE A 108 7.52 -8.53 2.44
C ILE A 108 6.45 -8.96 1.44
N ARG A 109 5.20 -8.53 1.69
CA ARG A 109 4.09 -8.84 0.80
C ARG A 109 4.31 -8.18 -0.56
N ASN A 110 4.10 -8.97 -1.62
CA ASN A 110 4.39 -8.65 -3.01
C ASN A 110 5.88 -8.53 -3.37
N CYS A 111 6.80 -8.88 -2.47
CA CYS A 111 8.25 -8.74 -2.65
C CYS A 111 8.65 -7.30 -3.04
N GLY A 112 9.85 -7.11 -3.59
CA GLY A 112 10.32 -5.80 -4.02
C GLY A 112 11.09 -5.01 -2.96
N GLY A 113 11.46 -5.66 -1.85
CA GLY A 113 12.43 -5.16 -0.88
C GLY A 113 13.87 -5.38 -1.35
N THR A 114 14.82 -5.33 -0.42
CA THR A 114 16.25 -5.44 -0.70
C THR A 114 16.87 -6.52 0.18
N GLY A 115 17.51 -7.52 -0.43
CA GLY A 115 18.01 -8.69 0.29
C GLY A 115 16.93 -9.76 0.54
N ASP A 116 15.81 -9.67 -0.18
CA ASP A 116 14.64 -10.51 -0.05
C ASP A 116 14.86 -11.88 -0.70
N THR A 117 14.35 -12.92 -0.04
CA THR A 117 14.25 -14.26 -0.63
C THR A 117 12.80 -14.57 -1.00
N PRO A 118 12.51 -15.11 -2.21
CA PRO A 118 13.48 -15.52 -3.24
C PRO A 118 13.95 -14.40 -4.18
N THR A 119 13.42 -13.17 -4.08
CA THR A 119 13.76 -12.10 -5.02
C THR A 119 13.50 -10.69 -4.48
N ASP A 120 14.35 -9.75 -4.88
CA ASP A 120 14.17 -8.29 -4.73
C ASP A 120 13.26 -7.68 -5.82
N LEU A 121 12.76 -8.50 -6.75
CA LEU A 121 11.86 -8.04 -7.80
C LEU A 121 10.41 -8.06 -7.31
N PRO A 122 9.56 -7.17 -7.84
CA PRO A 122 8.13 -7.20 -7.52
C PRO A 122 7.54 -8.54 -7.97
N LEU A 123 6.81 -9.22 -7.09
CA LEU A 123 6.15 -10.49 -7.37
C LEU A 123 4.80 -10.52 -6.67
N HIS A 124 3.75 -10.15 -7.41
CA HIS A 124 2.41 -9.98 -6.86
C HIS A 124 1.87 -11.28 -6.27
N ASP A 125 1.18 -11.15 -5.14
CA ASP A 125 0.65 -12.23 -4.32
C ASP A 125 1.67 -13.24 -3.76
N THR A 126 2.96 -12.95 -3.82
CA THR A 126 4.00 -13.68 -3.10
C THR A 126 4.42 -12.90 -1.86
N THR A 127 4.73 -13.59 -0.76
CA THR A 127 5.37 -12.97 0.41
C THR A 127 6.83 -13.39 0.41
N CYS A 128 7.73 -12.45 0.14
CA CYS A 128 9.15 -12.65 0.32
C CYS A 128 9.53 -12.54 1.79
N VAL A 129 10.69 -13.08 2.14
CA VAL A 129 11.21 -13.07 3.52
C VAL A 129 12.62 -12.50 3.57
N ASP A 130 12.92 -11.78 4.65
CA ASP A 130 14.26 -11.35 5.04
C ASP A 130 14.44 -11.59 6.54
N ALA A 131 15.49 -12.35 6.90
CA ALA A 131 15.77 -12.65 8.30
C ALA A 131 16.32 -11.44 9.08
N GLY A 132 16.85 -10.42 8.40
CA GLY A 132 17.54 -9.29 9.00
C GLY A 132 17.05 -7.95 8.48
N GLU A 133 15.92 -7.47 9.03
CA GLU A 133 15.29 -6.21 8.67
C GLU A 133 15.39 -5.15 9.77
N LEU A 134 15.20 -3.90 9.36
CA LEU A 134 15.08 -2.71 10.19
C LEU A 134 13.88 -1.89 9.71
N VAL A 135 12.77 -2.00 10.43
CA VAL A 135 11.47 -1.41 10.07
C VAL A 135 11.10 -0.32 11.06
N ALA A 136 10.71 0.85 10.57
CA ALA A 136 10.22 1.93 11.43
C ALA A 136 8.69 1.97 11.49
N PHE A 137 8.16 2.17 12.69
CA PHE A 137 6.73 2.26 12.96
C PHE A 137 6.35 3.69 13.34
N THR A 138 5.29 4.15 12.71
CA THR A 138 4.63 5.42 12.96
C THR A 138 3.36 5.18 13.78
N PRO A 139 2.79 6.22 14.44
CA PRO A 139 1.54 6.07 15.19
C PRO A 139 0.38 5.55 14.34
N GLU A 140 0.43 5.74 13.02
CA GLU A 140 -0.60 5.29 12.08
C GLU A 140 -0.63 3.77 11.91
N PHE A 141 0.42 3.04 12.28
CA PHE A 141 0.41 1.59 12.18
C PHE A 141 -0.65 0.95 13.07
N GLY A 142 -0.73 1.41 14.33
CA GLY A 142 -1.56 0.80 15.35
C GLY A 142 -1.10 1.17 16.76
N ALA A 143 -1.89 0.78 17.76
CA ALA A 143 -1.58 1.02 19.17
C ALA A 143 -0.48 0.09 19.71
N SER A 144 -0.17 -0.98 18.97
CA SER A 144 0.90 -1.93 19.27
C SER A 144 1.72 -2.26 18.03
N THR A 145 2.94 -2.71 18.23
CA THR A 145 3.80 -3.19 17.14
C THR A 145 3.88 -4.72 17.12
N PRO A 146 4.23 -5.31 15.96
CA PRO A 146 4.29 -6.77 15.81
C PRO A 146 5.29 -7.38 16.79
N SER A 147 4.88 -8.47 17.44
CA SER A 147 5.73 -9.25 18.34
C SER A 147 6.59 -10.26 17.59
N GLY A 148 7.77 -10.56 18.12
CA GLY A 148 8.65 -11.60 17.59
C GLY A 148 10.09 -11.49 18.08
N GLU A 149 10.95 -12.36 17.58
CA GLU A 149 12.39 -12.26 17.82
C GLU A 149 12.95 -10.95 17.26
N GLY A 150 13.88 -10.34 18.00
CA GLY A 150 14.51 -9.08 17.62
C GLY A 150 14.49 -8.02 18.73
N VAL A 151 14.92 -6.82 18.37
CA VAL A 151 15.00 -5.65 19.25
C VAL A 151 14.03 -4.58 18.77
N GLU A 152 13.41 -3.87 19.70
CA GLU A 152 12.63 -2.67 19.39
C GLU A 152 13.06 -1.50 20.25
N ALA A 153 13.28 -0.35 19.61
CA ALA A 153 13.50 0.92 20.27
C ALA A 153 12.23 1.79 20.16
N VAL A 154 11.64 2.18 21.29
CA VAL A 154 10.51 3.11 21.34
C VAL A 154 11.04 4.53 21.52
N VAL A 155 10.47 5.46 20.74
CA VAL A 155 10.94 6.85 20.63
C VAL A 155 9.77 7.78 20.86
N ASP A 156 9.96 8.82 21.67
CA ASP A 156 8.94 9.84 21.90
C ASP A 156 8.83 10.86 20.74
N ALA A 157 7.93 11.83 20.89
CA ALA A 157 7.71 12.88 19.90
C ALA A 157 8.92 13.82 19.68
N HIS A 158 9.93 13.80 20.56
CA HIS A 158 11.15 14.61 20.51
C HIS A 158 12.37 13.81 20.03
N ASP A 159 12.11 12.67 19.38
CA ASP A 159 13.13 11.72 18.91
C ASP A 159 13.99 11.12 20.05
N ARG A 160 13.50 11.07 21.29
CA ARG A 160 14.23 10.47 22.42
C ARG A 160 13.83 9.03 22.63
N VAL A 161 14.83 8.14 22.72
CA VAL A 161 14.60 6.74 23.05
C VAL A 161 14.06 6.66 24.48
N THR A 162 12.88 6.11 24.65
CA THR A 162 12.24 5.94 25.97
C THR A 162 12.45 4.54 26.51
N SER A 163 12.51 3.54 25.63
CA SER A 163 12.77 2.15 26.00
C SER A 163 13.37 1.38 24.84
N VAL A 164 14.10 0.31 25.19
CA VAL A 164 14.57 -0.70 24.25
C VAL A 164 14.18 -2.05 24.80
N ARG A 165 13.50 -2.86 24.00
CA ARG A 165 12.93 -4.15 24.40
C ARG A 165 13.39 -5.29 23.49
N SER A 166 13.53 -6.47 24.07
CA SER A 166 13.81 -7.75 23.42
C SER A 166 13.08 -8.85 24.21
N PRO A 167 12.19 -9.65 23.62
CA PRO A 167 11.78 -9.63 22.21
C PRO A 167 11.10 -8.31 21.80
N ARG A 168 11.02 -8.06 20.48
CA ARG A 168 10.31 -6.91 19.91
C ARG A 168 8.79 -7.09 20.04
N GLY A 169 8.06 -5.98 19.95
CA GLY A 169 6.60 -5.92 19.99
C GLY A 169 6.03 -5.44 21.31
N GLY A 170 4.79 -4.95 21.24
CA GLY A 170 4.03 -4.47 22.40
C GLY A 170 3.44 -3.08 22.19
N GLY A 171 2.71 -2.59 23.20
CA GLY A 171 2.04 -1.29 23.14
C GLY A 171 2.99 -0.12 22.93
N LEU A 172 2.52 0.87 22.19
CA LEU A 172 3.17 2.17 21.97
C LEU A 172 2.40 3.26 22.73
N PRO A 173 3.08 4.08 23.56
CA PRO A 173 2.47 5.29 24.10
C PRO A 173 1.91 6.20 22.99
N PRO A 174 0.81 6.93 23.22
CA PRO A 174 0.25 7.86 22.24
C PRO A 174 1.30 8.83 21.69
N GLY A 175 1.37 8.95 20.36
CA GLY A 175 2.31 9.83 19.66
C GLY A 175 3.76 9.32 19.62
N SER A 176 4.06 8.17 20.22
CA SER A 176 5.37 7.53 20.09
C SER A 176 5.53 6.82 18.74
N ARG A 177 6.79 6.62 18.37
CA ARG A 177 7.23 5.85 17.21
C ARG A 177 8.09 4.71 17.70
N SER A 178 8.38 3.75 16.84
CA SER A 178 9.42 2.77 17.15
C SER A 178 10.22 2.34 15.94
N VAL A 179 11.33 1.66 16.19
CA VAL A 179 12.11 0.96 15.17
C VAL A 179 12.30 -0.46 15.66
N GLN A 180 11.92 -1.44 14.84
CA GLN A 180 12.15 -2.85 15.10
C GLN A 180 13.29 -3.37 14.21
N ALA A 181 14.11 -4.24 14.77
CA ALA A 181 15.22 -4.88 14.08
C ALA A 181 15.21 -6.40 14.30
N THR A 182 15.42 -7.18 13.24
CA THR A 182 15.55 -8.64 13.28
C THR A 182 16.94 -9.09 12.84
N GLY A 183 17.24 -10.38 13.06
CA GLY A 183 18.50 -11.00 12.65
C GLY A 183 19.73 -10.25 13.17
N ALA A 184 20.76 -10.13 12.32
CA ALA A 184 21.99 -9.42 12.68
C ALA A 184 21.77 -7.91 12.95
N ARG A 185 20.72 -7.30 12.41
CA ARG A 185 20.42 -5.87 12.62
C ARG A 185 19.92 -5.58 14.03
N ALA A 186 19.42 -6.58 14.75
CA ALA A 186 18.99 -6.45 16.15
C ALA A 186 20.12 -5.93 17.05
N ALA A 187 21.33 -6.48 16.90
CA ALA A 187 22.52 -6.03 17.64
C ALA A 187 22.88 -4.57 17.28
N TRP A 188 22.81 -4.21 15.99
CA TRP A 188 23.11 -2.86 15.55
C TRP A 188 22.12 -1.82 16.10
N LEU A 189 20.83 -2.15 16.16
CA LEU A 189 19.84 -1.27 16.76
C LEU A 189 20.05 -1.13 18.28
N ALA A 190 20.36 -2.23 18.98
CA ALA A 190 20.63 -2.20 20.42
C ALA A 190 21.83 -1.31 20.80
N GLU A 191 22.87 -1.28 19.97
CA GLU A 191 24.00 -0.37 20.14
C GLU A 191 23.66 1.10 19.84
N LEU A 192 22.73 1.31 18.89
CA LEU A 192 22.33 2.64 18.41
C LEU A 192 21.35 3.33 19.36
N ALA A 193 20.36 2.58 19.84
CA ALA A 193 19.26 3.06 20.65
C ALA A 193 19.61 2.95 22.13
N VAL A 194 19.98 4.07 22.75
CA VAL A 194 20.25 4.15 24.19
C VAL A 194 19.17 5.01 24.83
N PRO A 195 18.47 4.57 25.89
CA PRO A 195 17.47 5.38 26.57
C PRO A 195 17.97 6.79 26.93
N GLY A 196 17.17 7.82 26.61
CA GLY A 196 17.51 9.24 26.77
C GLY A 196 18.29 9.85 25.59
N GLU A 197 18.93 9.04 24.75
CA GLU A 197 19.62 9.51 23.54
C GLU A 197 18.63 9.75 22.40
N THR A 198 19.09 10.51 21.40
CA THR A 198 18.29 10.78 20.21
C THR A 198 18.40 9.65 19.18
N LEU A 199 17.25 9.20 18.68
CA LEU A 199 17.11 8.26 17.58
C LEU A 199 16.11 8.82 16.56
N ARG A 200 16.60 9.21 15.38
CA ARG A 200 15.83 9.87 14.33
C ARG A 200 15.62 8.98 13.13
N THR A 201 14.36 8.80 12.72
CA THR A 201 14.00 8.14 11.47
C THR A 201 13.75 9.17 10.37
N ARG A 202 14.15 8.83 9.14
CA ARG A 202 13.87 9.62 7.94
C ARG A 202 13.48 8.68 6.81
N SER A 203 12.44 9.04 6.05
CA SER A 203 12.07 8.38 4.80
C SER A 203 11.99 9.43 3.70
N ARG A 204 12.37 9.03 2.48
CA ARG A 204 12.28 9.90 1.30
C ARG A 204 11.87 9.10 0.09
N VAL A 205 10.76 9.50 -0.50
CA VAL A 205 10.31 9.02 -1.82
C VAL A 205 10.91 9.91 -2.91
N ARG A 206 11.36 9.30 -4.01
CA ARG A 206 11.80 9.98 -5.22
C ARG A 206 10.84 9.65 -6.36
N GLY A 207 10.31 10.68 -7.00
CA GLY A 207 9.30 10.60 -8.06
C GLY A 207 8.21 11.67 -7.84
N PRO A 208 7.28 11.83 -8.78
CA PRO A 208 6.12 12.72 -8.60
C PRO A 208 5.30 12.31 -7.39
N VAL A 209 5.07 13.22 -6.46
CA VAL A 209 4.19 13.02 -5.30
C VAL A 209 3.19 14.18 -5.20
N ALA A 210 2.07 13.93 -4.54
CA ALA A 210 1.05 14.89 -4.20
C ALA A 210 0.63 14.64 -2.74
N ASP A 211 -0.56 15.09 -2.35
CA ASP A 211 -1.10 14.88 -1.01
C ASP A 211 -1.33 13.38 -0.73
N HIS A 212 -1.75 12.64 -1.76
CA HIS A 212 -2.00 11.21 -1.67
C HIS A 212 -1.28 10.42 -2.76
N VAL A 213 -0.81 9.23 -2.39
CA VAL A 213 -0.33 8.20 -3.29
C VAL A 213 -0.85 6.86 -2.81
N VAL A 214 -1.61 6.14 -3.64
CA VAL A 214 -2.07 4.78 -3.35
C VAL A 214 -1.43 3.81 -4.33
N ASN A 215 -0.97 2.67 -3.81
CA ASN A 215 -0.30 1.66 -4.62
C ASN A 215 -1.28 0.96 -5.57
N GLY A 216 -0.75 0.25 -6.56
CA GLY A 216 -1.56 -0.60 -7.42
C GLY A 216 -0.71 -1.24 -8.50
N GLY A 217 -1.33 -1.60 -9.60
CA GLY A 217 -0.69 -2.17 -10.78
C GLY A 217 -1.52 -3.28 -11.42
N PRO A 218 -1.18 -3.69 -12.64
CA PRO A 218 -0.17 -3.07 -13.49
C PRO A 218 -0.63 -1.73 -14.08
N GLN A 219 0.30 -0.98 -14.69
CA GLN A 219 -0.07 0.13 -15.56
C GLN A 219 -0.89 -0.41 -16.74
N LEU A 220 -1.90 0.35 -17.14
CA LEU A 220 -2.86 -0.01 -18.18
C LEU A 220 -2.73 0.90 -19.40
N VAL A 221 -2.59 2.21 -19.17
CA VAL A 221 -2.54 3.25 -20.20
C VAL A 221 -1.41 4.22 -19.87
N ARG A 222 -0.69 4.64 -20.92
CA ARG A 222 0.32 5.70 -20.87
C ARG A 222 0.14 6.62 -22.08
N ASP A 223 0.08 7.93 -21.84
CA ASP A 223 -0.10 8.94 -22.91
C ASP A 223 -1.29 8.64 -23.85
N GLY A 224 -2.41 8.18 -23.28
CA GLY A 224 -3.65 7.86 -23.99
C GLY A 224 -3.60 6.59 -24.84
N ARG A 225 -2.53 5.79 -24.70
CA ARG A 225 -2.34 4.52 -25.42
C ARG A 225 -2.24 3.36 -24.45
N ARG A 226 -2.86 2.22 -24.79
CA ARG A 226 -2.70 0.97 -24.03
C ARG A 226 -1.22 0.66 -23.84
N TYR A 227 -0.82 0.48 -22.58
CA TYR A 227 0.56 0.25 -22.15
C TYR A 227 0.52 -0.67 -20.92
N VAL A 228 0.27 -1.96 -21.17
CA VAL A 228 0.11 -2.96 -20.11
C VAL A 228 1.47 -3.46 -19.64
N THR A 229 1.78 -3.26 -18.36
CA THR A 229 3.08 -3.63 -17.76
C THR A 229 3.01 -4.79 -16.78
N ALA A 230 2.05 -5.72 -16.97
CA ALA A 230 1.82 -6.86 -16.08
C ALA A 230 3.09 -7.63 -15.68
N ALA A 231 3.98 -7.93 -16.64
CA ALA A 231 5.24 -8.62 -16.34
C ALA A 231 6.20 -7.76 -15.51
N ALA A 232 6.43 -6.51 -15.90
CA ALA A 232 7.35 -5.60 -15.21
C ALA A 232 6.87 -5.22 -13.79
N ASP A 233 5.56 -5.26 -13.56
CA ASP A 233 4.95 -4.87 -12.28
C ASP A 233 4.76 -6.07 -11.32
N GLY A 234 5.20 -7.26 -11.73
CA GLY A 234 5.21 -8.47 -10.90
C GLY A 234 3.98 -9.37 -11.01
N MET A 235 3.10 -9.17 -11.99
CA MET A 235 1.92 -10.01 -12.23
C MET A 235 2.21 -11.24 -13.11
N VAL A 236 3.49 -11.61 -13.23
CA VAL A 236 3.96 -12.83 -13.88
C VAL A 236 4.91 -13.53 -12.92
N ARG A 237 4.49 -14.70 -12.41
CA ARG A 237 5.33 -15.51 -11.52
C ARG A 237 6.16 -16.52 -12.32
N PRO A 238 7.51 -16.50 -12.21
CA PRO A 238 8.34 -17.49 -12.85
C PRO A 238 7.95 -18.91 -12.42
N GLY A 239 7.78 -19.83 -13.37
CA GLY A 239 7.39 -21.21 -13.08
C GLY A 239 5.91 -21.43 -12.72
N ASP A 240 5.10 -20.38 -12.68
CA ASP A 240 3.66 -20.49 -12.36
C ASP A 240 2.78 -19.75 -13.40
N PRO A 241 2.53 -20.38 -14.56
CA PRO A 241 1.65 -19.82 -15.58
C PRO A 241 0.19 -19.74 -15.12
N SER A 242 -0.21 -20.51 -14.10
CA SER A 242 -1.58 -20.51 -13.59
C SER A 242 -1.92 -19.19 -12.91
N PHE A 243 -0.94 -18.56 -12.24
CA PHE A 243 -1.10 -17.24 -11.67
C PHE A 243 -1.31 -16.18 -12.74
N HIS A 244 -0.46 -16.16 -13.77
CA HIS A 244 -0.62 -15.21 -14.88
C HIS A 244 -1.98 -15.37 -15.56
N TYR A 245 -2.40 -16.61 -15.82
CA TYR A 245 -3.73 -16.87 -16.35
C TYR A 245 -4.83 -16.36 -15.40
N GLY A 246 -4.77 -16.71 -14.13
CA GLY A 246 -5.81 -16.36 -13.16
C GLY A 246 -5.94 -14.86 -12.88
N TRP A 247 -4.81 -14.14 -12.86
CA TRP A 247 -4.75 -12.73 -12.46
C TRP A 247 -4.77 -11.77 -13.66
N VAL A 248 -4.11 -12.12 -14.77
CA VAL A 248 -3.93 -11.22 -15.93
C VAL A 248 -4.89 -11.55 -17.07
N THR A 249 -4.97 -12.82 -17.48
CA THR A 249 -5.72 -13.25 -18.67
C THR A 249 -7.19 -13.50 -18.40
N LYS A 250 -7.50 -14.16 -17.28
CA LYS A 250 -8.86 -14.47 -16.85
C LYS A 250 -9.56 -13.19 -16.39
N ARG A 251 -10.85 -13.11 -16.67
CA ARG A 251 -11.71 -12.03 -16.23
C ARG A 251 -11.94 -12.09 -14.71
N ASN A 252 -11.76 -10.95 -14.05
CA ASN A 252 -12.01 -10.74 -12.63
C ASN A 252 -12.71 -9.38 -12.44
N PRO A 253 -13.38 -9.14 -11.30
CA PRO A 253 -13.74 -7.80 -10.90
C PRO A 253 -12.51 -6.90 -10.87
N ARG A 254 -12.63 -5.66 -11.33
CA ARG A 254 -11.53 -4.69 -11.41
C ARG A 254 -11.92 -3.35 -10.85
N THR A 255 -10.95 -2.72 -10.20
CA THR A 255 -10.98 -1.28 -9.91
C THR A 255 -9.89 -0.63 -10.75
N ILE A 256 -10.24 0.41 -11.49
CA ILE A 256 -9.37 1.12 -12.43
C ILE A 256 -9.33 2.57 -12.00
N ALA A 257 -8.13 3.15 -11.93
CA ALA A 257 -7.95 4.55 -11.66
C ALA A 257 -6.94 5.18 -12.61
N GLY A 258 -7.12 6.46 -12.87
CA GLY A 258 -6.24 7.20 -13.75
C GLY A 258 -6.55 8.67 -13.81
N ALA A 259 -5.88 9.35 -14.73
CA ALA A 259 -6.06 10.76 -15.00
C ALA A 259 -6.40 10.99 -16.47
N ASP A 260 -7.27 11.96 -16.76
CA ASP A 260 -7.49 12.43 -18.13
C ASP A 260 -6.45 13.47 -18.56
N ALA A 261 -6.56 13.96 -19.81
CA ALA A 261 -5.66 14.99 -20.34
C ALA A 261 -5.72 16.35 -19.60
N ARG A 262 -6.70 16.56 -18.72
CA ARG A 262 -6.83 17.75 -17.88
C ARG A 262 -6.31 17.53 -16.45
N GLY A 263 -5.79 16.34 -16.14
CA GLY A 263 -5.31 15.99 -14.80
C GLY A 263 -6.43 15.63 -13.81
N ARG A 264 -7.68 15.48 -14.27
CA ARG A 264 -8.79 15.06 -13.40
C ARG A 264 -8.69 13.56 -13.13
N ILE A 265 -8.96 13.15 -11.90
CA ILE A 265 -9.05 11.74 -11.53
C ILE A 265 -10.28 11.09 -12.19
N LEU A 266 -10.12 9.85 -12.67
CA LEU A 266 -11.21 8.99 -13.08
C LEU A 266 -11.11 7.68 -12.30
N LEU A 267 -12.23 7.21 -11.78
CA LEU A 267 -12.36 5.99 -11.00
C LEU A 267 -13.44 5.12 -11.64
N ALA A 268 -13.17 3.83 -11.83
CA ALA A 268 -14.13 2.90 -12.41
C ALA A 268 -14.03 1.54 -11.71
N THR A 269 -15.18 0.96 -11.38
CA THR A 269 -15.29 -0.41 -10.89
C THR A 269 -16.06 -1.25 -11.88
N VAL A 270 -15.65 -2.51 -12.03
CA VAL A 270 -16.32 -3.48 -12.88
C VAL A 270 -16.54 -4.75 -12.08
N ASP A 271 -17.80 -5.15 -11.94
CA ASP A 271 -18.18 -6.40 -11.27
C ASP A 271 -17.65 -7.61 -12.03
N GLY A 272 -17.49 -8.74 -11.36
CA GLY A 272 -16.99 -9.96 -11.98
C GLY A 272 -17.29 -11.22 -11.18
N ARG A 273 -16.92 -12.39 -11.73
CA ARG A 273 -17.17 -13.71 -11.13
C ARG A 273 -18.65 -14.04 -10.91
N ALA A 274 -19.55 -13.38 -11.65
CA ALA A 274 -20.98 -13.67 -11.67
C ALA A 274 -21.44 -14.01 -13.10
N THR A 275 -22.56 -14.70 -13.24
CA THR A 275 -23.16 -14.95 -14.57
C THR A 275 -23.67 -13.68 -15.23
N THR A 276 -24.01 -12.66 -14.44
CA THR A 276 -24.45 -11.34 -14.90
C THR A 276 -23.29 -10.40 -15.23
N SER A 277 -22.11 -10.61 -14.65
CA SER A 277 -20.87 -9.92 -15.02
C SER A 277 -19.66 -10.81 -14.84
N LEU A 278 -18.95 -11.06 -15.94
CA LEU A 278 -17.75 -11.91 -15.94
C LEU A 278 -16.51 -11.17 -15.42
N GLY A 279 -16.51 -9.84 -15.41
CA GLY A 279 -15.35 -8.99 -15.10
C GLY A 279 -14.48 -8.72 -16.33
N LEU A 280 -13.25 -8.27 -16.10
CA LEU A 280 -12.29 -7.94 -17.16
C LEU A 280 -10.94 -8.64 -16.94
N SER A 281 -10.32 -9.06 -18.04
CA SER A 281 -8.88 -9.30 -18.09
C SER A 281 -8.13 -7.97 -17.98
N ILE A 282 -6.82 -8.00 -17.71
CA ILE A 282 -6.02 -6.77 -17.65
C ILE A 282 -5.98 -6.05 -19.01
N ALA A 283 -5.96 -6.80 -20.12
CA ALA A 283 -6.01 -6.20 -21.46
C ALA A 283 -7.34 -5.49 -21.74
N GLU A 284 -8.46 -6.06 -21.28
CA GLU A 284 -9.78 -5.43 -21.39
C GLU A 284 -9.91 -4.24 -20.45
N ALA A 285 -9.38 -4.31 -19.23
CA ALA A 285 -9.32 -3.18 -18.31
C ALA A 285 -8.55 -1.99 -18.94
N ALA A 286 -7.45 -2.26 -19.63
CA ALA A 286 -6.72 -1.23 -20.38
C ALA A 286 -7.52 -0.65 -21.56
N ALA A 287 -8.31 -1.47 -22.25
CA ALA A 287 -9.20 -0.98 -23.31
C ALA A 287 -10.33 -0.10 -22.75
N VAL A 288 -10.92 -0.47 -21.59
CA VAL A 288 -11.92 0.34 -20.89
C VAL A 288 -11.31 1.66 -20.41
N ALA A 289 -10.16 1.63 -19.76
CA ALA A 289 -9.45 2.83 -19.31
C ALA A 289 -9.19 3.81 -20.47
N GLN A 290 -8.68 3.29 -21.60
CA GLN A 290 -8.48 4.07 -22.82
C GLN A 290 -9.81 4.64 -23.35
N GLY A 291 -10.86 3.82 -23.41
CA GLY A 291 -12.19 4.21 -23.91
C GLY A 291 -12.88 5.28 -23.05
N LEU A 292 -12.63 5.28 -21.73
CA LEU A 292 -13.09 6.32 -20.80
C LEU A 292 -12.29 7.62 -20.90
N GLY A 293 -11.26 7.68 -21.76
CA GLY A 293 -10.45 8.88 -21.97
C GLY A 293 -9.37 9.09 -20.92
N MET A 294 -9.01 8.06 -20.15
CA MET A 294 -7.84 8.13 -19.27
C MET A 294 -6.57 8.24 -20.12
N ARG A 295 -5.77 9.27 -19.86
CA ARG A 295 -4.45 9.47 -20.48
C ARG A 295 -3.42 8.56 -19.82
N ASP A 296 -3.44 8.47 -18.50
CA ASP A 296 -2.60 7.58 -17.73
C ASP A 296 -3.50 6.80 -16.77
N ALA A 297 -3.34 5.47 -16.71
CA ALA A 297 -4.19 4.62 -15.87
C ALA A 297 -3.42 3.42 -15.36
N LEU A 298 -3.80 2.96 -14.17
CA LEU A 298 -3.38 1.67 -13.60
C LEU A 298 -4.60 0.91 -13.09
N ASN A 299 -4.39 -0.39 -12.87
CA ASN A 299 -5.32 -1.22 -12.14
C ASN A 299 -5.08 -1.05 -10.63
N LEU A 300 -6.12 -0.83 -9.84
CA LEU A 300 -6.10 -0.86 -8.37
C LEU A 300 -6.43 -2.28 -7.89
N ASP A 301 -6.53 -2.51 -6.57
CA ASP A 301 -6.89 -3.84 -6.08
C ASP A 301 -8.26 -4.29 -6.61
N GLY A 302 -8.37 -5.58 -6.91
CA GLY A 302 -9.48 -6.16 -7.66
C GLY A 302 -10.13 -7.32 -6.95
N GLY A 303 -10.85 -8.16 -7.71
CA GLY A 303 -11.48 -9.35 -7.16
C GLY A 303 -12.52 -9.00 -6.10
N GLY A 304 -12.44 -9.67 -4.94
CA GLY A 304 -13.38 -9.42 -3.84
C GLY A 304 -13.29 -8.01 -3.26
N SER A 305 -12.19 -7.30 -3.48
CA SER A 305 -11.99 -5.94 -2.99
C SER A 305 -12.74 -4.89 -3.82
N THR A 306 -13.08 -5.19 -5.08
CA THR A 306 -13.72 -4.22 -6.00
C THR A 306 -15.06 -3.75 -5.45
N THR A 307 -15.08 -2.49 -5.01
CA THR A 307 -16.27 -1.86 -4.43
C THR A 307 -16.35 -0.39 -4.83
N MET A 308 -17.56 0.06 -5.20
CA MET A 308 -17.90 1.47 -5.39
C MET A 308 -19.09 1.84 -4.51
N VAL A 309 -18.94 2.95 -3.81
CA VAL A 309 -19.96 3.52 -2.93
C VAL A 309 -20.39 4.87 -3.50
N THR A 310 -21.69 5.15 -3.49
CA THR A 310 -22.23 6.49 -3.75
C THR A 310 -23.51 6.70 -2.97
N GLY A 311 -23.73 7.91 -2.45
CA GLY A 311 -24.91 8.22 -1.63
C GLY A 311 -25.06 7.29 -0.41
N GLY A 312 -23.93 6.89 0.19
CA GLY A 312 -23.89 5.99 1.35
C GLY A 312 -24.26 4.53 1.06
N ARG A 313 -24.26 4.09 -0.20
CA ARG A 313 -24.62 2.72 -0.60
C ARG A 313 -23.57 2.12 -1.51
N VAL A 314 -23.24 0.85 -1.31
CA VAL A 314 -22.52 0.05 -2.31
C VAL A 314 -23.44 -0.09 -3.53
N ILE A 315 -22.94 0.28 -4.71
CA ILE A 315 -23.73 0.29 -5.95
C ILE A 315 -23.35 -0.79 -6.95
N ASN A 316 -22.19 -1.41 -6.76
CA ASN A 316 -21.76 -2.58 -7.54
C ASN A 316 -22.05 -3.87 -6.76
N ALA A 317 -21.73 -5.04 -7.32
CA ALA A 317 -21.94 -6.34 -6.70
C ALA A 317 -20.60 -6.99 -6.27
N PRO A 318 -20.18 -6.82 -4.99
CA PRO A 318 -18.98 -7.47 -4.47
C PRO A 318 -18.97 -8.98 -4.73
N SER A 319 -17.83 -9.51 -5.15
CA SER A 319 -17.76 -10.87 -5.69
C SER A 319 -17.60 -11.98 -4.64
N ASP A 320 -17.23 -11.62 -3.42
CA ASP A 320 -17.02 -12.59 -2.35
C ASP A 320 -18.37 -13.07 -1.80
N ALA A 321 -18.46 -14.35 -1.45
CA ALA A 321 -19.70 -14.92 -0.92
C ALA A 321 -20.15 -14.27 0.41
N ALA A 322 -19.21 -13.70 1.17
CA ALA A 322 -19.48 -12.98 2.41
C ALA A 322 -19.93 -11.53 2.18
N GLY A 323 -19.97 -11.04 0.94
CA GLY A 323 -20.32 -9.67 0.58
C GLY A 323 -19.11 -8.77 0.39
N GLU A 324 -19.23 -7.51 0.79
CA GLU A 324 -18.17 -6.51 0.68
C GLU A 324 -16.96 -6.92 1.53
N ARG A 325 -15.77 -6.94 0.91
CA ARG A 325 -14.53 -7.30 1.58
C ARG A 325 -13.94 -6.09 2.33
N PRO A 326 -13.49 -6.26 3.57
CA PRO A 326 -12.62 -5.28 4.22
C PRO A 326 -11.26 -5.17 3.51
N VAL A 327 -10.86 -3.95 3.17
CA VAL A 327 -9.65 -3.57 2.42
C VAL A 327 -8.69 -2.75 3.29
N GLY A 328 -7.45 -2.56 2.83
CA GLY A 328 -6.45 -1.74 3.53
C GLY A 328 -6.58 -0.23 3.30
N ASP A 329 -7.16 0.19 2.18
CA ASP A 329 -7.37 1.60 1.85
C ASP A 329 -8.46 1.84 0.78
N ALA A 330 -8.92 3.08 0.70
CA ALA A 330 -9.89 3.57 -0.27
C ALA A 330 -9.53 4.97 -0.80
N VAL A 331 -10.02 5.29 -2.00
CA VAL A 331 -10.06 6.66 -2.53
C VAL A 331 -11.45 7.21 -2.30
N LEU A 332 -11.54 8.31 -1.56
CA LEU A 332 -12.77 8.98 -1.16
C LEU A 332 -12.98 10.27 -1.95
N VAL A 333 -14.24 10.57 -2.25
CA VAL A 333 -14.70 11.86 -2.78
C VAL A 333 -15.55 12.53 -1.71
N LEU A 334 -15.03 13.59 -1.10
CA LEU A 334 -15.63 14.37 -0.02
C LEU A 334 -16.37 15.60 -0.59
N PRO A 335 -17.42 16.12 0.11
CA PRO A 335 -18.26 17.24 -0.36
C PRO A 335 -17.56 18.61 -0.46
#